data_AF-A0A7Y7C821-F1
#
_entry.id   AF-A0A7Y7C821-F1
#
_cell.length_a   1.000
_cell.length_b   1.000
_cell.length_c   1.000
_cell.angle_alpha   90.00
_cell.angle_beta   90.00
_cell.angle_gamma   90.00
#
_symmetry.space_group_name_H-M   'P 1'
#
loop_
_entity.id
_entity.type
_entity.pdbx_description
1 polymer ?
#
loop_
_entity_poly.entity_id
_entity_poly.type
_entity_poly.pdbx_seq_one_letter_code
_entity_poly.pdbx_strand_id
1 'polypeptide(L)'
;MNARLTLAAGVLSSLVWSAPARAETTTVDLISPSHCTMGNGRLSRCSIPTQTLTATDFATAVPLRTILRRVMTGNCSTQFPLEVTLTPPGTPATRYTFMSTPEVTLRDLDRELMASLELKDSSAWTGTAAFADTCRVSLSITWNEVDVDNAAQAQDILQALQAELTTKTTQRDHLASLVEYSAAFDFMKTLANSFLVDLTNETAHALHVQGQEAAPIIFKAAMGCAGVLTDEEAGILANFYFVLGSLSDPTKYHHPDGSPKTLEELIGPEALPVIQKLSLLSAAGAKEQYQAQYQVAAQEAAAAQAKLDLARAQLAPWATP
;
A
#
# COMPACT_ATOMS: atom_id res chain seq x y z
N MET A 1 -40.58 -4.68 18.01
CA MET A 1 -40.08 -5.14 16.70
C MET A 1 -39.27 -4.00 16.09
N ASN A 2 -37.96 -3.99 16.29
CA ASN A 2 -37.04 -3.05 15.65
C ASN A 2 -35.83 -3.84 15.17
N ALA A 3 -35.64 -3.83 13.84
CA ALA A 3 -34.64 -4.61 13.14
C ALA A 3 -33.23 -4.08 13.44
N ARG A 4 -32.38 -4.94 13.99
CA ARG A 4 -30.93 -4.75 14.01
C ARG A 4 -30.44 -5.01 12.58
N LEU A 5 -30.09 -3.95 11.86
CA LEU A 5 -29.29 -4.06 10.64
C LEU A 5 -27.85 -4.38 11.04
N THR A 6 -27.51 -5.65 10.96
CA THR A 6 -26.13 -6.14 10.92
C THR A 6 -25.49 -5.66 9.63
N LEU A 7 -24.69 -4.59 9.70
CA LEU A 7 -23.73 -4.23 8.65
C LEU A 7 -22.58 -5.23 8.71
N ALA A 8 -22.77 -6.38 8.07
CA ALA A 8 -21.67 -7.24 7.68
C ALA A 8 -20.88 -6.51 6.59
N ALA A 9 -19.82 -5.80 7.00
CA ALA A 9 -18.78 -5.34 6.09
C ALA A 9 -18.11 -6.59 5.53
N GLY A 10 -18.61 -7.06 4.39
CA GLY A 10 -17.98 -8.09 3.59
C GLY A 10 -16.60 -7.58 3.20
N VAL A 11 -15.58 -8.11 3.85
CA VAL A 11 -14.21 -8.07 3.35
C VAL A 11 -14.25 -8.87 2.06
N LEU A 12 -14.46 -8.18 0.93
CA LEU A 12 -14.08 -8.68 -0.38
C LEU A 12 -12.55 -8.76 -0.37
N SER A 13 -12.04 -9.85 0.20
CA SER A 13 -10.70 -10.33 -0.07
C SER A 13 -10.67 -10.66 -1.55
N SER A 14 -10.40 -9.66 -2.39
CA SER A 14 -9.94 -9.90 -3.74
C SER A 14 -8.66 -10.71 -3.58
N LEU A 15 -8.78 -12.02 -3.76
CA LEU A 15 -7.66 -12.91 -4.01
C LEU A 15 -6.95 -12.34 -5.24
N VAL A 16 -5.97 -11.48 -5.00
CA VAL A 16 -5.01 -11.08 -6.01
C VAL A 16 -4.22 -12.35 -6.27
N TRP A 17 -4.59 -13.08 -7.32
CA TRP A 17 -3.76 -14.14 -7.83
C TRP A 17 -2.41 -13.52 -8.15
N SER A 18 -1.40 -13.88 -7.36
CA SER A 18 0.00 -13.52 -7.56
C SER A 18 0.51 -14.22 -8.81
N ALA A 19 0.11 -13.72 -9.98
CA ALA A 19 0.70 -14.16 -11.23
C ALA A 19 2.16 -13.68 -11.24
N PRO A 20 3.13 -14.54 -11.59
CA PRO A 20 4.50 -14.08 -11.81
C PRO A 20 4.49 -12.97 -12.87
N ALA A 21 5.38 -11.98 -12.75
CA ALA A 21 5.61 -11.02 -13.81
C ALA A 21 5.94 -11.81 -15.09
N ARG A 22 5.00 -11.83 -16.05
CA ARG A 22 5.18 -12.54 -17.30
C ARG A 22 5.74 -11.56 -18.31
N ALA A 23 7.02 -11.73 -18.62
CA ALA A 23 7.62 -11.07 -19.76
C ALA A 23 6.93 -11.56 -21.04
N GLU A 24 6.15 -10.70 -21.68
CA GLU A 24 5.59 -10.95 -22.99
C GLU A 24 6.65 -10.69 -24.04
N THR A 25 6.78 -11.57 -25.05
CA THR A 25 7.67 -11.32 -26.17
C THR A 25 6.87 -11.03 -27.43
N THR A 26 7.09 -9.86 -28.02
CA THR A 26 6.56 -9.48 -29.33
C THR A 26 7.69 -9.46 -30.35
N THR A 27 7.46 -10.02 -31.54
CA THR A 27 8.41 -9.92 -32.66
C THR A 27 7.85 -9.01 -33.73
N VAL A 28 8.68 -8.06 -34.19
CA VAL A 28 8.34 -7.15 -35.28
C VAL A 28 9.30 -7.39 -36.43
N ASP A 29 8.77 -7.73 -37.60
CA ASP A 29 9.56 -7.83 -38.82
C ASP A 29 9.90 -6.44 -39.37
N LEU A 30 11.16 -6.25 -39.78
CA LEU A 30 11.66 -4.98 -40.32
C LEU A 30 12.11 -5.15 -41.77
N ILE A 31 12.95 -6.15 -42.05
CA ILE A 31 13.42 -6.49 -43.39
C ILE A 31 12.99 -7.91 -43.72
N SER A 32 12.06 -8.04 -44.67
CA SER A 32 11.53 -9.32 -45.14
C SER A 32 10.78 -9.11 -46.46
N PRO A 33 10.38 -10.18 -47.17
CA PRO A 33 9.53 -10.08 -48.36
C PRO A 33 8.15 -9.43 -48.12
N SER A 34 7.68 -9.31 -46.88
CA SER A 34 6.41 -8.62 -46.57
C SER A 34 6.56 -7.11 -46.53
N HIS A 35 7.77 -6.61 -46.27
CA HIS A 35 8.07 -5.17 -46.20
C HIS A 35 8.92 -4.66 -47.37
N CYS A 36 9.46 -5.56 -48.20
CA CYS A 36 10.38 -5.23 -49.28
C CYS A 36 9.91 -5.82 -50.62
N THR A 37 10.29 -5.17 -51.72
CA THR A 37 10.11 -5.70 -53.08
C THR A 37 11.23 -6.68 -53.41
N MET A 38 10.87 -7.91 -53.81
CA MET A 38 11.81 -8.92 -54.27
C MET A 38 12.09 -8.77 -55.78
N GLY A 39 13.37 -8.75 -56.17
CA GLY A 39 13.77 -8.70 -57.58
C GLY A 39 15.26 -8.99 -57.76
N ASN A 40 15.62 -9.71 -58.83
CA ASN A 40 17.01 -10.07 -59.15
C ASN A 40 17.78 -10.72 -57.99
N GLY A 41 17.13 -11.60 -57.21
CA GLY A 41 17.74 -12.25 -56.04
C GLY A 41 18.05 -11.31 -54.86
N ARG A 42 17.38 -10.16 -54.80
CA ARG A 42 17.56 -9.14 -53.75
C ARG A 42 16.23 -8.64 -53.19
N LEU A 43 16.26 -8.21 -51.93
CA LEU A 43 15.20 -7.40 -51.32
C LEU A 43 15.57 -5.93 -51.48
N SER A 44 14.65 -5.13 -52.01
CA SER A 44 14.86 -3.69 -52.24
C SER A 44 13.59 -2.90 -51.93
N ARG A 45 13.69 -1.57 -51.81
CA ARG A 45 12.55 -0.68 -51.53
C ARG A 45 11.76 -1.14 -50.31
N CYS A 46 12.46 -1.36 -49.21
CA CYS A 46 11.85 -1.77 -47.95
C CYS A 46 11.12 -0.59 -47.31
N SER A 47 9.92 -0.83 -46.78
CA SER A 47 9.12 0.16 -46.06
C SER A 47 8.73 -0.39 -44.70
N ILE A 48 9.30 0.18 -43.64
CA ILE A 48 8.97 -0.15 -42.25
C ILE A 48 7.94 0.89 -41.79
N PRO A 49 6.65 0.53 -41.64
CA PRO A 49 5.64 1.49 -41.23
C PRO A 49 5.88 1.96 -39.79
N THR A 50 5.50 3.21 -39.51
CA THR A 50 5.37 3.65 -38.11
C THR A 50 4.21 2.89 -37.48
N GLN A 51 4.42 2.34 -36.31
CA GLN A 51 3.41 1.56 -35.60
C GLN A 51 3.56 1.70 -34.09
N THR A 52 2.42 1.66 -33.40
CA THR A 52 2.38 1.59 -31.94
C THR A 52 2.23 0.13 -31.53
N LEU A 53 3.20 -0.35 -30.76
CA LEU A 53 3.22 -1.68 -30.18
C LEU A 53 2.69 -1.56 -28.75
N THR A 54 1.88 -2.53 -28.31
CA THR A 54 1.25 -2.52 -26.99
C THR A 54 1.68 -3.74 -26.19
N ALA A 55 1.93 -3.55 -24.90
CA ALA A 55 2.18 -4.64 -23.96
C ALA A 55 0.89 -5.03 -23.24
N THR A 56 0.78 -6.29 -22.81
CA THR A 56 -0.27 -6.70 -21.87
C THR A 56 -0.03 -6.08 -20.50
N ASP A 57 -1.07 -5.45 -19.94
CA ASP A 57 -1.04 -4.87 -18.59
C ASP A 57 -1.08 -5.96 -17.51
N PHE A 58 -0.35 -5.74 -16.41
CA PHE A 58 -0.36 -6.61 -15.24
C PHE A 58 0.08 -5.84 -13.98
N ALA A 59 -0.38 -6.30 -12.81
CA ALA A 59 0.03 -5.72 -11.55
C ALA A 59 1.51 -6.02 -11.24
N THR A 60 2.27 -4.98 -10.91
CA THR A 60 3.67 -5.09 -10.50
C THR A 60 3.93 -4.35 -9.18
N ALA A 61 4.88 -4.85 -8.40
CA ALA A 61 5.40 -4.21 -7.20
C ALA A 61 6.92 -3.96 -7.28
N VAL A 62 7.53 -4.27 -8.43
CA VAL A 62 8.98 -4.23 -8.64
C VAL A 62 9.30 -3.40 -9.88
N PRO A 63 10.50 -2.80 -9.96
CA PRO A 63 10.91 -2.05 -11.13
C PRO A 63 11.00 -2.95 -12.36
N LEU A 64 10.59 -2.41 -13.50
CA LEU A 64 10.52 -3.13 -14.77
C LEU A 64 11.43 -2.49 -15.82
N ARG A 65 11.85 -3.31 -16.79
CA ARG A 65 12.54 -2.88 -18.00
C ARG A 65 11.98 -3.60 -19.21
N THR A 66 12.04 -2.94 -20.36
CA THR A 66 11.72 -3.54 -21.65
C THR A 66 13.01 -3.70 -22.44
N ILE A 67 13.30 -4.92 -22.89
CA ILE A 67 14.50 -5.23 -23.67
C ILE A 67 14.12 -5.41 -25.13
N LEU A 68 14.83 -4.73 -26.02
CA LEU A 68 14.68 -4.91 -27.45
C LEU A 68 15.98 -5.45 -28.04
N ARG A 69 15.89 -6.62 -28.65
CA ARG A 69 17.02 -7.31 -29.25
C ARG A 69 16.83 -7.42 -30.75
N ARG A 70 17.87 -7.06 -31.51
CA ARG A 70 17.86 -7.34 -32.95
C ARG A 70 17.99 -8.84 -33.20
N VAL A 71 17.22 -9.36 -34.14
CA VAL A 71 17.37 -10.72 -34.65
C VAL A 71 17.64 -10.63 -36.15
N MET A 72 18.75 -11.22 -36.58
CA MET A 72 19.19 -11.20 -37.98
C MET A 72 19.43 -12.64 -38.44
N THR A 73 18.84 -13.02 -39.57
CA THR A 73 19.09 -14.32 -40.20
C THR A 73 19.36 -14.16 -41.70
N GLY A 74 20.14 -15.08 -42.28
CA GLY A 74 20.60 -15.00 -43.67
C GLY A 74 21.68 -13.93 -43.91
N ASN A 75 21.92 -13.57 -45.17
CA ASN A 75 22.95 -12.60 -45.53
C ASN A 75 22.40 -11.17 -45.54
N CYS A 76 22.51 -10.48 -44.41
CA CYS A 76 22.10 -9.09 -44.24
C CYS A 76 23.24 -8.07 -44.40
N SER A 77 24.32 -8.43 -45.09
CA SER A 77 25.44 -7.53 -45.33
C SER A 77 25.00 -6.36 -46.22
N THR A 78 25.12 -5.14 -45.69
CA THR A 78 24.81 -3.90 -46.38
C THR A 78 25.80 -2.83 -45.95
N GLN A 79 26.03 -1.83 -46.80
CA GLN A 79 26.84 -0.66 -46.47
C GLN A 79 26.08 0.38 -45.63
N PHE A 80 24.78 0.17 -45.40
CA PHE A 80 23.92 1.11 -44.69
C PHE A 80 23.38 0.50 -43.39
N PRO A 81 23.64 1.12 -42.21
CA PRO A 81 23.16 0.58 -40.95
C PRO A 81 21.63 0.63 -40.88
N LEU A 82 20.91 -0.38 -40.39
CA LEU A 82 19.47 -0.21 -40.15
C LEU A 82 19.25 0.58 -38.86
N GLU A 83 18.31 1.51 -38.85
CA GLU A 83 17.99 2.36 -37.70
C GLU A 83 16.50 2.54 -37.51
N VAL A 84 16.06 2.43 -36.27
CA VAL A 84 14.69 2.74 -35.84
C VAL A 84 14.71 3.70 -34.67
N THR A 85 13.64 4.47 -34.52
CA THR A 85 13.37 5.25 -33.32
C THR A 85 12.30 4.55 -32.52
N LEU A 86 12.54 4.45 -31.21
CA LEU A 86 11.70 3.82 -30.21
C LEU A 86 11.24 4.91 -29.24
N THR A 87 9.93 5.15 -29.16
CA THR A 87 9.38 6.23 -28.32
C THR A 87 8.36 5.66 -27.35
N PRO A 88 8.76 5.42 -26.08
CA PRO A 88 7.81 5.06 -25.03
C PRO A 88 6.95 6.28 -24.62
N PRO A 89 5.71 6.07 -24.14
CA PRO A 89 4.84 7.13 -23.67
C PRO A 89 5.52 8.04 -22.64
N GLY A 90 5.42 9.36 -22.82
CA GLY A 90 5.94 10.33 -21.85
C GLY A 90 7.47 10.38 -21.71
N THR A 91 8.22 9.54 -22.43
CA THR A 91 9.69 9.47 -22.35
C THR A 91 10.36 9.93 -23.64
N PRO A 92 11.64 10.38 -23.59
CA PRO A 92 12.37 10.76 -24.78
C PRO A 92 12.57 9.59 -25.76
N ALA A 93 12.47 9.89 -27.05
CA ALA A 93 12.70 8.93 -28.11
C ALA A 93 14.15 8.43 -28.13
N THR A 94 14.34 7.12 -28.27
CA THR A 94 15.64 6.46 -28.33
C THR A 94 15.92 5.99 -29.75
N ARG A 95 17.04 6.41 -30.35
CA ARG A 95 17.49 5.91 -31.65
C ARG A 95 18.26 4.61 -31.46
N TYR A 96 17.83 3.56 -32.15
CA TYR A 96 18.40 2.23 -32.07
C TYR A 96 19.01 1.80 -33.40
N THR A 97 20.35 1.71 -33.42
CA THR A 97 21.13 1.32 -34.60
C THR A 97 21.54 -0.15 -34.49
N PHE A 98 20.72 -1.02 -35.08
CA PHE A 98 21.20 -1.95 -36.11
C PHE A 98 22.57 -2.53 -35.80
N MET A 99 23.57 -2.11 -36.57
CA MET A 99 24.88 -2.74 -36.65
C MET A 99 25.72 -2.65 -35.36
N SER A 100 25.66 -1.52 -34.65
CA SER A 100 26.50 -1.24 -33.48
C SER A 100 25.93 -1.77 -32.17
N THR A 101 24.61 -1.93 -32.11
CA THR A 101 23.91 -2.13 -30.85
C THR A 101 23.04 -3.38 -30.97
N PRO A 102 23.44 -4.54 -30.42
CA PRO A 102 22.67 -5.78 -30.54
C PRO A 102 21.40 -5.82 -29.69
N GLU A 103 21.37 -4.99 -28.65
CA GLU A 103 20.27 -4.91 -27.70
C GLU A 103 20.18 -3.50 -27.11
N VAL A 104 18.97 -3.04 -26.84
CA VAL A 104 18.69 -1.80 -26.11
C VAL A 104 17.71 -2.09 -24.97
N THR A 105 17.99 -1.52 -23.80
CA THR A 105 17.10 -1.57 -22.64
C THR A 105 16.39 -0.23 -22.52
N LEU A 106 15.06 -0.26 -22.53
CA LEU A 106 14.23 0.90 -22.24
C LEU A 106 13.63 0.76 -20.84
N ARG A 107 13.55 1.88 -20.13
CA ARG A 107 12.89 2.00 -18.84
C ARG A 107 11.92 3.15 -18.93
N ASP A 108 10.75 2.98 -18.33
CA ASP A 108 9.91 4.13 -18.04
C ASP A 108 10.57 5.03 -16.98
N LEU A 109 10.18 6.30 -16.88
CA LEU A 109 10.77 7.27 -15.95
C LEU A 109 10.74 6.77 -14.50
N ASP A 110 9.61 6.19 -14.10
CA ASP A 110 9.40 5.65 -12.75
C ASP A 110 9.71 4.14 -12.68
N ARG A 111 10.24 3.56 -13.77
CA ARG A 111 10.45 2.11 -13.96
C ARG A 111 9.17 1.29 -13.76
N GLU A 112 8.03 1.90 -14.05
CA GLU A 112 6.74 1.24 -14.08
C GLU A 112 6.55 0.46 -15.39
N LEU A 113 5.37 -0.14 -15.52
CA LEU A 113 4.97 -0.89 -16.69
C LEU A 113 4.92 0.03 -17.93
N MET A 114 5.70 -0.33 -18.94
CA MET A 114 5.65 0.31 -20.26
C MET A 114 4.47 -0.27 -21.05
N ALA A 115 3.36 0.47 -21.11
CA ALA A 115 2.12 0.00 -21.73
C ALA A 115 2.19 -0.04 -23.26
N SER A 116 3.02 0.81 -23.88
CA SER A 116 3.20 0.85 -25.33
C SER A 116 4.56 1.39 -25.73
N LEU A 117 4.87 1.24 -27.02
CA LEU A 117 6.07 1.78 -27.65
C LEU A 117 5.75 2.14 -29.10
N GLU A 118 6.04 3.37 -29.50
CA GLU A 118 6.05 3.72 -30.92
C GLU A 118 7.37 3.26 -31.56
N LEU A 119 7.27 2.52 -32.66
CA LEU A 119 8.38 2.15 -33.51
C LEU A 119 8.27 2.90 -34.84
N LYS A 120 9.36 3.58 -35.22
CA LYS A 120 9.45 4.35 -36.46
C LYS A 120 10.75 4.06 -37.20
N ASP A 121 10.68 3.88 -38.51
CA ASP A 121 11.87 3.83 -39.35
C ASP A 121 12.61 5.17 -39.33
N SER A 122 13.90 5.12 -39.03
CA SER A 122 14.79 6.28 -39.04
C SER A 122 15.92 6.15 -40.05
N SER A 123 15.89 5.11 -40.87
CA SER A 123 16.85 4.86 -41.92
C SER A 123 16.52 5.70 -43.15
N ALA A 124 17.46 6.53 -43.61
CA ALA A 124 17.25 7.33 -44.83
C ALA A 124 17.30 6.51 -46.13
N TRP A 125 17.74 5.25 -46.05
CA TRP A 125 18.09 4.40 -47.18
C TRP A 125 17.21 3.16 -47.33
N THR A 126 16.26 2.87 -46.44
CA THR A 126 15.41 1.65 -46.53
C THR A 126 14.65 1.57 -47.85
N GLY A 127 14.25 2.72 -48.41
CA GLY A 127 13.64 2.83 -49.74
C GLY A 127 14.58 2.57 -50.93
N THR A 128 15.90 2.57 -50.74
CA THR A 128 16.90 2.45 -51.82
C THR A 128 17.93 1.34 -51.61
N ALA A 129 18.08 0.84 -50.38
CA ALA A 129 19.02 -0.21 -50.02
C ALA A 129 18.60 -1.54 -50.66
N ALA A 130 19.59 -2.37 -50.95
CA ALA A 130 19.40 -3.70 -51.49
C ALA A 130 20.09 -4.73 -50.59
N PHE A 131 19.31 -5.68 -50.07
CA PHE A 131 19.77 -6.79 -49.24
C PHE A 131 19.73 -8.09 -50.06
N ALA A 132 20.44 -9.12 -49.63
CA ALA A 132 20.24 -10.45 -50.22
C ALA A 132 18.79 -10.92 -50.00
N ASP A 133 18.24 -11.70 -50.92
CA ASP A 133 16.93 -12.35 -50.81
C ASP A 133 16.74 -13.19 -49.53
N THR A 134 17.83 -13.72 -48.99
CA THR A 134 17.88 -14.47 -47.74
C THR A 134 17.86 -13.61 -46.48
N CYS A 135 18.11 -12.30 -46.55
CA CYS A 135 18.17 -11.45 -45.37
C CYS A 135 16.81 -11.35 -44.67
N ARG A 136 16.79 -11.59 -43.36
CA ARG A 136 15.66 -11.27 -42.48
C ARG A 136 16.17 -10.49 -41.29
N VAL A 137 15.54 -9.36 -41.00
CA VAL A 137 15.79 -8.57 -39.80
C VAL A 137 14.48 -8.37 -39.07
N SER A 138 14.45 -8.73 -37.80
CA SER A 138 13.33 -8.49 -36.89
C SER A 138 13.81 -7.93 -35.56
N LEU A 139 12.87 -7.35 -34.81
CA LEU A 139 13.06 -6.85 -33.47
C LEU A 139 12.28 -7.74 -32.51
N SER A 140 13.00 -8.41 -31.61
CA SER A 140 12.41 -9.17 -30.50
C SER A 140 12.29 -8.24 -29.30
N ILE A 141 11.09 -8.02 -28.82
CA ILE A 141 10.77 -7.11 -27.73
C ILE A 141 10.30 -7.95 -26.55
N THR A 142 11.10 -7.98 -25.50
CA THR A 142 10.72 -8.56 -24.21
C THR A 142 10.19 -7.42 -23.35
N TRP A 143 8.87 -7.39 -23.19
CA TRP A 143 8.18 -6.35 -22.43
C TRP A 143 8.29 -6.58 -20.94
N ASN A 144 8.55 -5.50 -20.21
CA ASN A 144 8.23 -5.38 -18.80
C ASN A 144 8.76 -6.55 -17.95
N GLU A 145 10.00 -6.97 -18.21
CA GLU A 145 10.69 -7.93 -17.35
C GLU A 145 11.19 -7.22 -16.09
N VAL A 146 11.42 -8.01 -15.03
CA VAL A 146 11.94 -7.50 -13.76
C VAL A 146 13.33 -6.88 -13.97
N ASP A 147 13.51 -5.61 -13.57
CA ASP A 147 14.77 -4.87 -13.70
C ASP A 147 15.71 -5.19 -12.52
N VAL A 148 16.13 -6.45 -12.43
CA VAL A 148 17.04 -6.95 -11.41
C VAL A 148 18.07 -7.89 -12.04
N ASP A 149 19.35 -7.63 -11.76
CA ASP A 149 20.46 -8.38 -12.33
C ASP A 149 21.03 -9.42 -11.36
N ASN A 150 20.76 -9.31 -10.06
CA ASN A 150 21.31 -10.20 -9.04
C ASN A 150 20.47 -10.25 -7.75
N ALA A 151 20.76 -11.23 -6.90
CA ALA A 151 20.09 -11.45 -5.63
C ALA A 151 20.21 -10.26 -4.66
N ALA A 152 21.31 -9.50 -4.68
CA ALA A 152 21.48 -8.35 -3.79
C ALA A 152 20.48 -7.23 -4.13
N GLN A 153 20.34 -6.91 -5.42
CA GLN A 153 19.32 -5.95 -5.89
C GLN A 153 17.89 -6.40 -5.57
N ALA A 154 17.58 -7.70 -5.73
CA ALA A 154 16.28 -8.24 -5.33
C ALA A 154 16.03 -8.04 -3.83
N GLN A 155 17.04 -8.32 -3.00
CA GLN A 155 16.96 -8.19 -1.56
C GLN A 155 16.78 -6.74 -1.11
N ASP A 156 17.47 -5.79 -1.76
CA ASP A 156 17.34 -4.36 -1.47
C ASP A 156 15.91 -3.86 -1.73
N ILE A 157 15.29 -4.29 -2.83
CA ILE A 157 13.89 -3.98 -3.14
C ILE A 157 12.95 -4.53 -2.06
N LEU A 158 13.13 -5.80 -1.68
CA LEU A 158 12.31 -6.43 -0.64
C LEU A 158 12.48 -5.75 0.74
N GLN A 159 13.70 -5.32 1.08
CA GLN A 159 13.95 -4.59 2.33
C GLN A 159 13.29 -3.21 2.33
N ALA A 160 13.35 -2.47 1.21
CA ALA A 160 12.68 -1.18 1.09
C ALA A 160 11.15 -1.32 1.27
N LEU A 161 10.53 -2.31 0.63
CA LEU A 161 9.10 -2.60 0.78
C LEU A 161 8.74 -3.07 2.18
N GLN A 162 9.60 -3.86 2.83
CA GLN A 162 9.40 -4.26 4.22
C GLN A 162 9.45 -3.06 5.18
N ALA A 163 10.36 -2.10 4.95
CA ALA A 163 10.43 -0.86 5.73
C ALA A 163 9.21 0.04 5.51
N GLU A 164 8.70 0.11 4.27
CA GLU A 164 7.44 0.80 3.94
C GLU A 164 6.27 0.19 4.74
N LEU A 165 6.11 -1.14 4.69
CA LEU A 165 5.09 -1.86 5.46
C LEU A 165 5.21 -1.61 6.97
N THR A 166 6.42 -1.67 7.53
CA THR A 166 6.64 -1.38 8.95
C THR A 166 6.19 0.03 9.29
N THR A 167 6.56 1.03 8.48
CA THR A 167 6.15 2.43 8.69
C THR A 167 4.63 2.58 8.69
N LYS A 168 3.94 2.01 7.68
CA LYS A 168 2.48 2.06 7.58
C LYS A 168 1.78 1.32 8.72
N THR A 169 2.32 0.19 9.14
CA THR A 169 1.82 -0.59 10.27
C THR A 169 1.95 0.17 11.59
N THR A 170 3.11 0.77 11.84
CA THR A 170 3.33 1.60 13.04
C THR A 170 2.39 2.81 13.06
N GLN A 171 2.17 3.47 11.93
CA GLN A 171 1.23 4.58 11.84
C GLN A 171 -0.21 4.12 12.14
N ARG A 172 -0.65 3.00 11.56
CA ARG A 172 -1.96 2.39 11.84
C ARG A 172 -2.13 2.08 13.32
N ASP A 173 -1.14 1.43 13.93
CA ASP A 173 -1.21 1.00 15.34
C ASP A 173 -1.18 2.19 16.30
N HIS A 174 -0.44 3.24 15.95
CA HIS A 174 -0.46 4.50 16.67
C HIS A 174 -1.84 5.15 16.62
N LEU A 175 -2.46 5.23 15.44
CA LEU A 175 -3.82 5.79 15.27
C LEU A 175 -4.88 4.95 16.00
N ALA A 176 -4.76 3.62 15.97
CA ALA A 176 -5.63 2.73 16.76
C ALA A 176 -5.55 3.06 18.26
N SER A 177 -4.32 3.25 18.77
CA SER A 177 -4.11 3.66 20.15
C SER A 177 -4.76 5.04 20.43
N LEU A 178 -4.58 6.02 19.55
CA LEU A 178 -5.18 7.35 19.72
C LEU A 178 -6.72 7.32 19.77
N VAL A 179 -7.36 6.44 18.99
CA VAL A 179 -8.82 6.20 19.08
C VAL A 179 -9.20 5.71 20.48
N GLU A 180 -8.50 4.70 21.00
CA GLU A 180 -8.75 4.15 22.34
C GLU A 180 -8.53 5.20 23.43
N TYR A 181 -7.43 5.96 23.36
CA TYR A 181 -7.14 7.05 24.30
C TYR A 181 -8.21 8.15 24.26
N SER A 182 -8.61 8.60 23.07
CA SER A 182 -9.65 9.62 22.93
C SER A 182 -10.97 9.15 23.52
N ALA A 183 -11.39 7.90 23.24
CA ALA A 183 -12.60 7.34 23.80
C ALA A 183 -12.56 7.26 25.34
N ALA A 184 -11.41 6.89 25.92
CA ALA A 184 -11.24 6.83 27.36
C ALA A 184 -11.29 8.22 28.03
N PHE A 185 -10.70 9.24 27.39
CA PHE A 185 -10.75 10.61 27.92
C PHE A 185 -12.13 11.26 27.75
N ASP A 186 -12.85 10.95 26.68
CA ASP A 186 -14.27 11.33 26.55
C ASP A 186 -15.10 10.71 27.68
N PHE A 187 -14.84 9.45 28.03
CA PHE A 187 -15.46 8.81 29.17
C PHE A 187 -15.11 9.49 30.51
N MET A 188 -13.87 9.94 30.70
CA MET A 188 -13.50 10.75 31.88
C MET A 188 -14.32 12.04 31.98
N LYS A 189 -14.67 12.66 30.86
CA LYS A 189 -15.57 13.82 30.83
C LYS A 189 -16.99 13.46 31.26
N THR A 190 -17.52 12.33 30.80
CA THR A 190 -18.81 11.79 31.28
C THR A 190 -18.79 11.56 32.78
N LEU A 191 -17.72 10.95 33.30
CA LEU A 191 -17.54 10.71 34.73
C LEU A 191 -17.50 11.99 35.56
N ALA A 192 -16.73 12.99 35.11
CA ALA A 192 -16.67 14.29 35.78
C ALA A 192 -18.05 14.95 35.86
N ASN A 193 -18.84 14.86 34.79
CA ASN A 193 -20.19 15.41 34.75
C ASN A 193 -21.19 14.64 35.63
N SER A 194 -20.97 13.34 35.83
CA SER A 194 -21.82 12.47 36.67
C SER A 194 -21.34 12.35 38.12
N PHE A 195 -20.26 13.04 38.50
CA PHE A 195 -19.56 12.78 39.77
C PHE A 195 -20.43 12.99 41.02
N LEU A 196 -21.28 14.01 40.98
CA LEU A 196 -22.20 14.37 42.06
C LEU A 196 -23.65 13.95 41.77
N VAL A 197 -23.86 13.14 40.73
CA VAL A 197 -25.20 12.67 40.33
C VAL A 197 -25.48 11.34 41.00
N ASP A 198 -26.71 11.18 41.50
CA ASP A 198 -27.20 9.94 42.09
C ASP A 198 -27.04 8.75 41.14
N LEU A 199 -26.39 7.68 41.60
CA LEU A 199 -26.19 6.44 40.86
C LEU A 199 -27.46 5.58 40.89
N THR A 200 -28.44 5.97 40.09
CA THR A 200 -29.55 5.07 39.72
C THR A 200 -29.03 3.81 39.03
N ASN A 201 -29.85 2.75 38.99
CA ASN A 201 -29.51 1.51 38.28
C ASN A 201 -29.12 1.76 36.81
N GLU A 202 -29.80 2.69 36.14
CA GLU A 202 -29.54 3.03 34.73
C GLU A 202 -28.19 3.72 34.56
N THR A 203 -27.90 4.73 35.39
CA THR A 203 -26.63 5.46 35.37
C THR A 203 -25.46 4.58 35.79
N ALA A 204 -25.62 3.75 36.82
CA ALA A 204 -24.60 2.82 37.28
C ALA A 204 -24.27 1.78 36.21
N HIS A 205 -25.30 1.22 35.56
CA HIS A 205 -25.10 0.31 34.43
C HIS A 205 -24.43 0.98 33.23
N ALA A 206 -24.84 2.20 32.86
CA ALA A 206 -24.24 2.94 31.77
C ALA A 206 -22.75 3.25 32.02
N LEU A 207 -22.41 3.69 33.24
CA LEU A 207 -21.03 3.94 33.65
C LEU A 207 -20.20 2.66 33.72
N HIS A 208 -20.80 1.55 34.16
CA HIS A 208 -20.14 0.24 34.16
C HIS A 208 -19.75 -0.21 32.75
N VAL A 209 -20.70 -0.15 31.80
CA VAL A 209 -20.47 -0.55 30.40
C VAL A 209 -19.41 0.34 29.75
N GLN A 210 -19.53 1.67 29.85
CA GLN A 210 -18.53 2.58 29.30
C GLN A 210 -17.15 2.42 29.99
N GLY A 211 -17.15 2.14 31.29
CA GLY A 211 -15.95 1.85 32.07
C GLY A 211 -15.24 0.58 31.60
N GLN A 212 -15.97 -0.47 31.20
CA GLN A 212 -15.38 -1.68 30.63
C GLN A 212 -14.73 -1.42 29.27
N GLU A 213 -15.31 -0.55 28.43
CA GLU A 213 -14.71 -0.18 27.14
C GLU A 213 -13.43 0.65 27.33
N ALA A 214 -13.42 1.58 28.29
CA ALA A 214 -12.26 2.42 28.59
C ALA A 214 -11.21 1.73 29.48
N ALA A 215 -11.55 0.62 30.13
CA ALA A 215 -10.77 -0.07 31.15
C ALA A 215 -9.29 -0.27 30.81
N PRO A 216 -8.90 -0.79 29.62
CA PRO A 216 -7.50 -1.01 29.29
C PRO A 216 -6.67 0.27 29.30
N ILE A 217 -7.25 1.39 28.87
CA ILE A 217 -6.57 2.68 28.82
C ILE A 217 -6.51 3.33 30.20
N ILE A 218 -7.59 3.25 30.97
CA ILE A 218 -7.62 3.74 32.37
C ILE A 218 -6.55 3.02 33.18
N PHE A 219 -6.46 1.69 33.04
CA PHE A 219 -5.45 0.89 33.70
C PHE A 219 -4.02 1.29 33.27
N LYS A 220 -3.75 1.45 31.96
CA LYS A 220 -2.45 1.93 31.47
C LYS A 220 -2.09 3.32 32.03
N ALA A 221 -3.07 4.23 32.11
CA ALA A 221 -2.86 5.55 32.69
C ALA A 221 -2.56 5.48 34.19
N ALA A 222 -3.26 4.61 34.93
CA ALA A 222 -3.05 4.36 36.35
C ALA A 222 -1.68 3.71 36.64
N MET A 223 -1.15 2.91 35.70
CA MET A 223 0.19 2.30 35.84
C MET A 223 1.34 3.27 35.47
N GLY A 224 1.07 4.55 35.24
CA GLY A 224 2.09 5.57 34.97
C GLY A 224 2.59 5.62 33.52
N CYS A 225 2.06 4.79 32.61
CA CYS A 225 2.54 4.72 31.23
C CYS A 225 2.21 5.96 30.38
N ALA A 226 1.40 6.90 30.89
CA ALA A 226 1.06 8.15 30.20
C ALA A 226 1.92 9.36 30.64
N GLY A 227 2.66 9.27 31.75
CA GLY A 227 3.46 10.39 32.29
C GLY A 227 2.66 11.64 32.72
N VAL A 228 1.32 11.58 32.68
CA VAL A 228 0.42 12.70 33.02
C VAL A 228 0.13 12.78 34.51
N LEU A 229 0.14 11.65 35.21
CA LEU A 229 -0.26 11.53 36.61
C LEU A 229 0.94 11.37 37.53
N THR A 230 0.86 11.92 38.74
CA THR A 230 1.77 11.58 39.84
C THR A 230 1.47 10.19 40.38
N ASP A 231 2.38 9.59 41.15
CA ASP A 231 2.17 8.27 41.77
C ASP A 231 0.92 8.23 42.68
N GLU A 232 0.62 9.34 43.35
CA GLU A 232 -0.57 9.49 44.18
C GLU A 232 -1.85 9.55 43.34
N GLU A 233 -1.87 10.37 42.28
CA GLU A 233 -3.00 10.47 41.35
C GLU A 233 -3.25 9.13 40.62
N ALA A 234 -2.17 8.39 40.31
CA ALA A 234 -2.24 7.04 39.76
C ALA A 234 -2.92 6.05 40.73
N GLY A 235 -2.60 6.12 42.02
CA GLY A 235 -3.26 5.31 43.07
C GLY A 235 -4.76 5.61 43.18
N ILE A 236 -5.15 6.88 43.09
CA ILE A 236 -6.55 7.31 43.08
C ILE A 236 -7.28 6.75 41.85
N LEU A 237 -6.68 6.83 40.67
CA LEU A 237 -7.26 6.29 39.43
C LEU A 237 -7.38 4.76 39.46
N ALA A 238 -6.44 4.06 40.09
CA ALA A 238 -6.52 2.63 40.29
C ALA A 238 -7.69 2.23 41.21
N ASN A 239 -7.92 2.95 42.32
CA ASN A 239 -9.07 2.73 43.18
C ASN A 239 -10.39 2.96 42.43
N PHE A 240 -10.44 4.06 41.67
CA PHE A 240 -11.56 4.40 40.80
C PHE A 240 -11.89 3.26 39.81
N TYR A 241 -10.89 2.68 39.15
CA TYR A 241 -11.05 1.56 38.24
C TYR A 241 -11.75 0.35 38.89
N PHE A 242 -11.37 0.00 40.13
CA PHE A 242 -12.03 -1.09 40.87
C PHE A 242 -13.48 -0.76 41.22
N VAL A 243 -13.77 0.49 41.60
CA VAL A 243 -15.14 0.91 41.89
C VAL A 243 -16.03 0.82 40.64
N LEU A 244 -15.55 1.26 39.47
CA LEU A 244 -16.29 1.09 38.20
C LEU A 244 -16.65 -0.38 37.92
N GLY A 245 -15.72 -1.30 38.20
CA GLY A 245 -15.96 -2.74 38.08
C GLY A 245 -17.07 -3.25 39.01
N SER A 246 -17.26 -2.61 40.16
CA SER A 246 -18.28 -2.99 41.16
C SER A 246 -19.68 -2.45 40.88
N LEU A 247 -19.83 -1.50 39.94
CA LEU A 247 -21.12 -0.89 39.59
C LEU A 247 -22.12 -1.85 38.94
N SER A 248 -21.74 -3.10 38.64
CA SER A 248 -22.67 -4.15 38.23
C SER A 248 -23.55 -4.67 39.38
N ASP A 249 -23.21 -4.38 40.63
CA ASP A 249 -23.92 -4.86 41.82
C ASP A 249 -24.63 -3.69 42.55
N PRO A 250 -25.98 -3.65 42.52
CA PRO A 250 -26.77 -2.61 43.19
C PRO A 250 -26.47 -2.44 44.69
N THR A 251 -26.01 -3.48 45.37
CA THR A 251 -25.67 -3.38 46.80
C THR A 251 -24.44 -2.50 47.07
N LYS A 252 -23.65 -2.21 46.04
CA LYS A 252 -22.42 -1.40 46.16
C LYS A 252 -22.70 0.10 46.10
N TYR A 253 -23.69 0.52 45.31
CA TYR A 253 -23.99 1.93 45.05
C TYR A 253 -25.32 2.42 45.65
N HIS A 254 -25.94 1.67 46.54
CA HIS A 254 -27.03 2.16 47.41
C HIS A 254 -26.57 2.24 48.87
N HIS A 255 -27.15 3.17 49.62
CA HIS A 255 -27.07 3.23 51.07
C HIS A 255 -27.90 2.10 51.70
N PRO A 256 -27.70 1.80 53.01
CA PRO A 256 -28.49 0.77 53.71
C PRO A 256 -30.00 1.04 53.74
N ASP A 257 -30.42 2.29 53.57
CA ASP A 257 -31.83 2.71 53.47
C ASP A 257 -32.41 2.59 52.05
N GLY A 258 -31.60 2.18 51.08
CA GLY A 258 -32.00 2.00 49.68
C GLY A 258 -31.91 3.26 48.82
N SER A 259 -31.45 4.39 49.35
CA SER A 259 -31.17 5.59 48.54
C SER A 259 -29.90 5.41 47.70
N PRO A 260 -29.81 5.99 46.48
CA PRO A 260 -28.62 5.89 45.64
C PRO A 260 -27.47 6.74 46.20
N LYS A 261 -26.24 6.23 46.08
CA LYS A 261 -25.01 7.00 46.36
C LYS A 261 -24.60 7.80 45.13
N THR A 262 -23.77 8.81 45.33
CA THR A 262 -23.01 9.49 44.25
C THR A 262 -21.67 8.78 43.98
N LEU A 263 -20.98 9.16 42.90
CA LEU A 263 -19.59 8.71 42.71
C LEU A 263 -18.69 9.29 43.81
N GLU A 264 -18.85 10.57 44.18
CA GLU A 264 -18.10 11.19 45.28
C GLU A 264 -18.09 10.32 46.56
N GLU A 265 -19.24 9.79 46.96
CA GLU A 265 -19.36 8.95 48.15
C GLU A 265 -18.72 7.56 48.01
N LEU A 266 -18.54 7.06 46.78
CA LEU A 266 -17.96 5.75 46.52
C LEU A 266 -16.43 5.79 46.38
N ILE A 267 -15.89 6.84 45.77
CA ILE A 267 -14.46 6.94 45.40
C ILE A 267 -13.70 8.03 46.15
N GLY A 268 -14.41 8.93 46.85
CA GLY A 268 -13.84 10.04 47.58
C GLY A 268 -13.75 11.32 46.73
N PRO A 269 -13.84 12.52 47.36
CA PRO A 269 -13.80 13.81 46.66
C PRO A 269 -12.47 14.07 45.94
N GLU A 270 -11.38 13.44 46.38
CA GLU A 270 -10.04 13.52 45.78
C GLU A 270 -9.96 12.92 44.37
N ALA A 271 -10.93 12.10 43.96
CA ALA A 271 -10.98 11.51 42.63
C ALA A 271 -11.39 12.52 41.54
N LEU A 272 -12.20 13.52 41.88
CA LEU A 272 -12.71 14.48 40.90
C LEU A 272 -11.60 15.28 40.19
N PRO A 273 -10.59 15.85 40.90
CA PRO A 273 -9.47 16.52 40.26
C PRO A 273 -8.70 15.63 39.27
N VAL A 274 -8.50 14.34 39.60
CA VAL A 274 -7.79 13.38 38.74
C VAL A 274 -8.60 13.05 37.49
N ILE A 275 -9.90 12.78 37.64
CA ILE A 275 -10.83 12.55 36.51
C ILE A 275 -10.89 13.79 35.62
N GLN A 276 -11.00 14.99 36.21
CA GLN A 276 -11.01 16.25 35.48
C GLN A 276 -9.72 16.45 34.69
N LYS A 277 -8.56 16.21 35.31
CA LYS A 277 -7.24 16.29 34.64
C LYS A 277 -7.16 15.42 33.40
N LEU A 278 -7.66 14.18 33.46
CA LEU A 278 -7.71 13.29 32.29
C LEU A 278 -8.78 13.71 31.26
N SER A 279 -9.92 14.21 31.71
CA SER A 279 -10.97 14.71 30.79
C SER A 279 -10.54 15.94 30.00
N LEU A 280 -9.60 16.74 30.52
CA LEU A 280 -9.01 17.87 29.79
C LEU A 280 -8.14 17.42 28.60
N LEU A 281 -7.77 16.13 28.54
CA LEU A 281 -7.07 15.55 27.39
C LEU A 281 -8.04 15.13 26.27
N SER A 282 -9.34 15.11 26.54
CA SER A 282 -10.36 14.95 25.49
C SER A 282 -10.48 16.24 24.68
N ALA A 283 -10.42 16.09 23.36
CA ALA A 283 -10.72 17.14 22.40
C ALA A 283 -11.98 16.76 21.60
N ALA A 284 -12.94 17.68 21.52
CA ALA A 284 -14.20 17.43 20.80
C ALA A 284 -13.94 17.05 19.34
N GLY A 285 -14.52 15.94 18.89
CA GLY A 285 -14.37 15.44 17.52
C GLY A 285 -13.05 14.70 17.25
N ALA A 286 -12.13 14.60 18.22
CA ALA A 286 -10.84 13.96 18.02
C ALA A 286 -10.98 12.45 17.78
N LYS A 287 -11.89 11.78 18.49
CA LYS A 287 -12.17 10.35 18.29
C LYS A 287 -12.60 10.05 16.87
N GLU A 288 -13.57 10.78 16.34
CA GLU A 288 -14.08 10.61 14.98
C GLU A 288 -12.99 10.89 13.95
N GLN A 289 -12.18 11.93 14.18
CA GLN A 289 -11.04 12.26 13.33
C GLN A 289 -10.00 11.13 13.32
N TYR A 290 -9.57 10.64 14.48
CA TYR A 290 -8.60 9.53 14.57
C TYR A 290 -9.17 8.24 13.98
N GLN A 291 -10.47 7.98 14.16
CA GLN A 291 -11.13 6.82 13.55
C GLN A 291 -11.10 6.87 12.02
N ALA A 292 -11.37 8.03 11.43
CA ALA A 292 -11.28 8.21 9.98
C ALA A 292 -9.84 8.03 9.47
N GLN A 293 -8.87 8.63 10.17
CA GLN A 293 -7.45 8.48 9.84
C GLN A 293 -6.97 7.02 9.98
N TYR A 294 -7.41 6.32 11.02
CA TYR A 294 -7.11 4.91 11.25
C TYR A 294 -7.62 4.04 10.10
N GLN A 295 -8.84 4.27 9.62
CA GLN A 295 -9.39 3.50 8.49
C GLN A 295 -8.55 3.65 7.23
N VAL A 296 -8.09 4.87 6.92
CA VAL A 296 -7.18 5.13 5.80
C VAL A 296 -5.83 4.43 6.03
N ALA A 297 -5.22 4.59 7.21
CA ALA A 297 -3.95 3.96 7.53
C ALA A 297 -4.02 2.42 7.50
N ALA A 298 -5.15 1.83 7.90
CA ALA A 298 -5.38 0.39 7.82
C ALA A 298 -5.43 -0.10 6.37
N GLN A 299 -6.07 0.64 5.47
CA GLN A 299 -6.08 0.34 4.04
C GLN A 299 -4.67 0.48 3.44
N GLU A 300 -3.93 1.52 3.79
CA GLU A 300 -2.56 1.72 3.33
C GLU A 300 -1.60 0.61 3.83
N ALA A 301 -1.73 0.18 5.08
CA ALA A 301 -0.94 -0.93 5.61
C ALA A 301 -1.27 -2.26 4.90
N ALA A 302 -2.55 -2.52 4.61
CA ALA A 302 -2.97 -3.69 3.85
C ALA A 302 -2.45 -3.65 2.40
N ALA A 303 -2.48 -2.48 1.76
CA ALA A 303 -1.93 -2.28 0.41
C ALA A 303 -0.40 -2.49 0.39
N ALA A 304 0.32 -1.96 1.39
CA ALA A 304 1.77 -2.17 1.52
C ALA A 304 2.12 -3.66 1.73
N GLN A 305 1.33 -4.38 2.51
CA GLN A 305 1.49 -5.83 2.69
C GLN A 305 1.27 -6.57 1.36
N ALA A 306 0.18 -6.28 0.65
CA ALA A 306 -0.11 -6.89 -0.65
C ALA A 306 1.00 -6.59 -1.69
N LYS A 307 1.54 -5.36 -1.69
CA LYS A 307 2.67 -4.96 -2.54
C LYS A 307 3.93 -5.76 -2.22
N LEU A 308 4.25 -5.95 -0.94
CA LEU A 308 5.39 -6.76 -0.52
C LEU A 308 5.23 -8.23 -0.94
N ASP A 309 4.04 -8.81 -0.77
CA ASP A 309 3.77 -10.20 -1.15
C ASP A 309 3.84 -10.40 -2.67
N LEU A 310 3.34 -9.44 -3.45
CA LEU A 310 3.50 -9.45 -4.91
C LEU A 310 4.98 -9.36 -5.31
N ALA A 311 5.75 -8.46 -4.69
CA ALA A 311 7.18 -8.34 -4.97
C ALA A 311 7.96 -9.61 -4.62
N ARG A 312 7.62 -10.29 -3.51
CA ARG A 312 8.21 -11.60 -3.15
C ARG A 312 7.94 -12.65 -4.22
N ALA A 313 6.72 -12.70 -4.75
CA ALA A 313 6.38 -13.62 -5.83
C ALA A 313 7.14 -13.31 -7.13
N GLN A 314 7.26 -12.02 -7.48
CA GLN A 314 7.93 -11.57 -8.71
C GLN A 314 9.46 -11.72 -8.64
N LEU A 315 10.07 -11.56 -7.46
CA LEU A 315 11.51 -11.67 -7.23
C LEU A 315 11.97 -13.06 -6.82
N ALA A 316 11.06 -14.03 -6.67
CA ALA A 316 11.39 -15.40 -6.29
C ALA A 316 12.54 -16.03 -7.11
N PRO A 317 12.66 -15.82 -8.44
CA PRO A 317 13.77 -16.36 -9.21
C PRO A 317 15.17 -15.86 -8.78
N TRP A 318 15.25 -14.70 -8.12
CA TRP A 318 16.51 -14.11 -7.64
C TRP A 318 16.70 -14.27 -6.13
N ALA A 319 15.65 -14.65 -5.39
CA ALA A 319 15.67 -14.81 -3.94
C ALA A 319 16.16 -16.20 -3.47
N THR A 320 16.30 -17.16 -4.38
CA THR A 320 16.83 -18.50 -4.12
C THR A 320 18.09 -18.74 -4.96
N PRO A 321 19.25 -19.06 -4.36
CA PRO A 321 20.46 -19.40 -5.11
C PRO A 321 20.36 -20.75 -5.84
#